data_AF-A0AAV2SB14-F1
#
_entry.id   AF-A0AAV2SB14-F1
#
_cell.length_a   1.000
_cell.length_b   1.000
_cell.length_c   1.000
_cell.angle_alpha   90.00
_cell.angle_beta   90.00
_cell.angle_gamma   90.00
#
_symmetry.space_group_name_H-M   'P 1'
#
loop_
_entity.id
_entity.type
_entity.pdbx_description
1 polymer ?
#
loop_
_entity_poly.entity_id
_entity_poly.type
_entity_poly.pdbx_seq_one_letter_code
_entity_poly.pdbx_strand_id
1 'polypeptide(L)'
;MATRTIDMDPIEMVDILREKLIKAKQEGKLSQAQIDRLMPPSLRKRDQHNIPAYQVGSLKKQQEETKDKISKKGAGRAVPQVQQNKYLKQFSDAKSQGRFSHLSESMIKKLEDEVRTSAGDASKQAELEEFFRSIYSEDVE
;
A
#
# COMPACT_ATOMS: atom_id res chain seq x y z
N MET A 1 -30.63 -36.63 -41.95
CA MET A 1 -31.05 -37.60 -40.92
C MET A 1 -30.42 -37.18 -39.60
N ALA A 2 -31.23 -36.83 -38.59
CA ALA A 2 -30.73 -36.42 -37.27
C ALA A 2 -30.54 -37.68 -36.41
N THR A 3 -29.29 -38.07 -36.15
CA THR A 3 -28.97 -39.20 -35.27
C THR A 3 -29.28 -38.80 -33.83
N ARG A 4 -30.10 -39.61 -33.15
CA ARG A 4 -30.44 -39.44 -31.73
C ARG A 4 -29.17 -39.63 -30.90
N THR A 5 -28.62 -38.54 -30.36
CA THR A 5 -27.39 -38.53 -29.55
C THR A 5 -27.59 -39.01 -28.10
N ILE A 6 -28.70 -39.71 -27.81
CA ILE A 6 -29.13 -39.98 -26.43
C ILE A 6 -28.50 -41.29 -25.90
N ASP A 7 -28.10 -42.21 -26.79
CA ASP A 7 -27.59 -43.55 -26.42
C ASP A 7 -26.11 -43.78 -26.78
N MET A 8 -25.36 -42.73 -27.12
CA MET A 8 -23.94 -42.87 -27.52
C MET A 8 -23.00 -42.79 -26.31
N ASP A 9 -21.90 -43.56 -26.36
CA ASP A 9 -20.82 -43.45 -25.38
C ASP A 9 -20.30 -42.00 -25.37
N PRO A 10 -20.15 -41.37 -24.19
CA PRO A 10 -19.56 -40.04 -24.05
C PRO A 10 -18.26 -39.84 -24.84
N ILE A 11 -17.41 -40.87 -24.93
CA ILE A 11 -16.14 -40.81 -25.67
C ILE A 11 -16.40 -40.69 -27.18
N GLU A 12 -17.29 -41.52 -27.73
CA GLU A 12 -17.65 -41.49 -29.15
C GLU A 12 -18.33 -40.17 -29.53
N MET A 13 -19.17 -39.62 -28.66
CA MET A 13 -19.76 -38.30 -28.88
C MET A 13 -18.70 -37.20 -29.00
N VAL A 14 -17.69 -37.22 -28.14
CA VAL A 14 -16.58 -36.26 -28.17
C VAL A 14 -15.79 -36.38 -29.45
N ASP A 15 -15.50 -37.61 -29.91
CA ASP A 15 -14.72 -37.82 -31.12
C ASP A 15 -15.48 -37.39 -32.38
N ILE A 16 -16.79 -37.66 -32.47
CA ILE A 16 -17.65 -37.15 -33.55
C ILE A 16 -17.67 -35.61 -33.56
N LEU A 17 -17.73 -34.98 -32.39
CA LEU A 17 -17.69 -33.53 -32.29
C LEU A 17 -16.34 -32.96 -32.73
N ARG A 18 -15.22 -33.60 -32.35
CA ARG A 18 -13.87 -33.23 -32.81
C ARG A 18 -13.75 -33.31 -34.32
N GLU A 19 -14.20 -34.40 -34.93
CA GLU A 19 -14.17 -34.56 -36.39
C GLU A 19 -15.00 -33.50 -37.11
N LYS A 20 -16.20 -33.21 -36.60
CA LYS A 20 -17.07 -32.14 -37.16
C LYS A 20 -16.41 -30.77 -37.05
N LEU A 21 -15.75 -30.47 -35.93
CA LEU A 21 -15.01 -29.21 -35.75
C LEU A 21 -13.82 -29.10 -36.71
N ILE A 22 -13.06 -30.17 -36.90
CA ILE A 22 -11.92 -30.20 -37.83
C ILE A 22 -12.40 -29.97 -39.26
N LYS A 23 -13.46 -30.66 -39.69
CA LYS A 23 -14.06 -30.47 -41.02
C LYS A 23 -14.56 -29.03 -41.21
N ALA A 24 -15.28 -28.48 -40.23
CA ALA A 24 -15.77 -27.09 -40.29
C ALA A 24 -14.63 -26.05 -40.37
N LYS A 25 -13.49 -26.32 -39.72
CA LYS A 25 -12.28 -25.49 -39.80
C LYS A 25 -11.60 -25.58 -41.17
N GLN A 26 -11.50 -26.78 -41.75
CA GLN A 26 -10.90 -27.01 -43.07
C GLN A 26 -11.75 -26.42 -44.21
N GLU A 27 -13.08 -26.49 -44.10
CA GLU A 27 -14.02 -25.93 -45.07
C GLU A 27 -14.14 -24.39 -44.99
N GLY A 28 -13.39 -23.73 -44.09
CA GLY A 28 -13.40 -22.27 -43.94
C GLY A 28 -14.69 -21.68 -43.34
N LYS A 29 -15.62 -22.53 -42.90
CA LYS A 29 -16.91 -22.14 -42.30
C LYS A 29 -16.80 -21.67 -40.85
N LEU A 30 -15.65 -21.90 -40.21
CA LEU A 30 -15.39 -21.54 -38.83
C LEU A 30 -14.13 -20.68 -38.73
N SER A 31 -14.29 -19.37 -38.86
CA SER A 31 -13.18 -18.43 -38.66
C SER A 31 -12.88 -18.23 -37.18
N GLN A 32 -11.62 -17.94 -36.84
CA GLN A 32 -11.22 -17.69 -35.44
C GLN A 32 -12.06 -16.57 -34.80
N ALA A 33 -12.46 -15.57 -35.58
CA ALA A 33 -13.33 -14.48 -35.11
C ALA A 33 -14.75 -14.94 -34.74
N GLN A 34 -15.30 -15.94 -35.42
CA GLN A 34 -16.60 -16.52 -35.07
C GLN A 34 -16.52 -17.37 -33.80
N ILE A 35 -15.41 -18.12 -33.65
CA ILE A 35 -15.12 -18.88 -32.43
C ILE A 35 -15.01 -17.92 -31.24
N ASP A 36 -14.26 -16.83 -31.41
CA ASP A 36 -14.07 -15.82 -30.39
C ASP A 36 -15.39 -15.14 -30.01
N ARG A 37 -16.29 -14.89 -30.97
CA ARG A 37 -17.62 -14.32 -30.71
C ARG A 37 -18.53 -15.24 -29.90
N LEU A 38 -18.45 -16.54 -30.13
CA LEU A 38 -19.29 -17.55 -29.46
C LEU A 38 -18.71 -18.01 -28.12
N MET A 39 -17.39 -17.87 -27.91
CA MET A 39 -16.74 -18.29 -26.67
C MET A 39 -16.94 -17.26 -25.54
N PRO A 40 -17.52 -17.65 -24.40
CA PRO A 40 -17.63 -16.77 -23.24
C PRO A 40 -16.25 -16.44 -22.66
N PRO A 41 -16.08 -15.25 -22.05
CA PRO A 41 -14.79 -14.81 -21.49
C PRO A 41 -14.22 -15.75 -20.42
N SER A 42 -15.08 -16.50 -19.73
CA SER A 42 -14.70 -17.48 -18.70
C SER A 42 -13.91 -18.67 -19.24
N LEU A 43 -14.22 -19.15 -20.45
CA LEU A 43 -13.50 -20.27 -21.08
C LEU A 43 -12.23 -19.82 -21.81
N ARG A 44 -12.02 -18.52 -22.01
CA ARG A 44 -10.78 -17.97 -22.59
C ARG A 44 -9.62 -17.96 -21.60
N LYS A 45 -9.91 -18.08 -20.31
CA LYS A 45 -8.88 -18.24 -19.30
C LYS A 45 -8.28 -19.63 -19.48
N ARG A 46 -7.24 -19.75 -20.30
CA ARG A 46 -6.14 -20.65 -19.94
C ARG A 46 -5.83 -20.35 -18.48
N ASP A 47 -5.71 -21.37 -17.65
CA ASP A 47 -5.19 -21.25 -16.28
C ASP A 47 -3.78 -20.63 -16.33
N GLN A 48 -3.71 -19.32 -16.58
CA GLN A 48 -2.57 -18.49 -16.31
C GLN A 48 -2.66 -18.13 -14.84
N HIS A 49 -2.57 -19.15 -14.00
CA HIS A 49 -1.99 -18.96 -12.70
C HIS A 49 -0.52 -18.63 -12.97
N ASN A 50 -0.26 -17.35 -13.22
CA ASN A 50 1.09 -16.80 -13.30
C ASN A 50 1.65 -16.77 -11.88
N ILE A 51 1.80 -17.95 -11.28
CA ILE A 51 2.43 -18.12 -9.98
C ILE A 51 3.91 -17.90 -10.27
N PRO A 52 4.51 -16.81 -9.76
CA PRO A 52 5.93 -16.57 -9.95
C PRO A 52 6.70 -17.78 -9.39
N ALA A 53 7.74 -18.22 -10.10
CA ALA A 53 8.54 -19.36 -9.71
C ALA A 53 9.04 -19.19 -8.26
N TYR A 54 8.88 -20.24 -7.44
CA TYR A 54 9.36 -20.24 -6.07
C TYR A 54 10.88 -20.07 -6.04
N GLN A 55 11.35 -18.88 -5.67
CA GLN A 55 12.78 -18.62 -5.46
C GLN A 55 13.19 -19.09 -4.07
N VAL A 56 14.05 -20.11 -4.02
CA VAL A 56 14.66 -20.60 -2.79
C VAL A 56 15.48 -19.46 -2.15
N GLY A 57 15.20 -19.12 -0.89
CA GLY A 57 15.79 -17.98 -0.21
C GLY A 57 14.96 -16.68 -0.26
N SER A 58 13.77 -16.70 -0.89
CA SER A 58 12.81 -15.58 -0.90
C SER A 58 12.56 -15.02 0.51
N LEU A 59 12.34 -15.87 1.51
CA LEU A 59 12.10 -15.41 2.88
C LEU A 59 13.32 -14.70 3.48
N LYS A 60 14.53 -15.24 3.25
CA LYS A 60 15.77 -14.66 3.77
C LYS A 60 16.10 -13.34 3.08
N LYS A 61 15.89 -13.27 1.76
CA LYS A 61 16.05 -12.06 0.94
C LYS A 61 15.00 -11.00 1.29
N GLN A 62 13.75 -11.40 1.52
CA GLN A 62 12.69 -10.51 2.01
C GLN A 62 13.00 -9.99 3.42
N GLN A 63 13.56 -10.83 4.31
CA GLN A 63 13.98 -10.42 5.66
C GLN A 63 15.19 -9.47 5.62
N GLU A 64 16.16 -9.71 4.75
CA GLU A 64 17.30 -8.79 4.53
C GLU A 64 16.83 -7.47 3.92
N GLU A 65 15.97 -7.49 2.90
CA GLU A 65 15.37 -6.29 2.32
C GLU A 65 14.49 -5.51 3.30
N THR A 66 13.75 -6.20 4.20
CA THR A 66 13.02 -5.50 5.27
C THR A 66 13.95 -4.91 6.30
N LYS A 67 15.02 -5.63 6.70
CA LYS A 67 16.04 -5.08 7.61
C LYS A 67 16.74 -3.87 7.00
N ASP A 68 17.04 -3.86 5.71
CA ASP A 68 17.65 -2.71 5.02
C ASP A 68 16.68 -1.53 4.88
N LYS A 69 15.37 -1.80 4.66
CA LYS A 69 14.34 -0.75 4.64
C LYS A 69 14.03 -0.19 6.04
N ILE A 70 14.14 -1.00 7.07
CA ILE A 70 13.98 -0.58 8.47
C ILE A 70 15.23 0.16 8.96
N SER A 71 16.43 -0.27 8.56
CA SER A 71 17.70 0.43 8.83
C SER A 71 17.77 1.79 8.14
N LYS A 72 17.17 1.93 6.94
CA LYS A 72 16.97 3.25 6.28
C LYS A 72 15.95 4.18 6.96
N LYS A 73 15.23 3.72 7.99
CA LYS A 73 14.47 4.60 8.91
C LYS A 73 15.30 5.05 10.12
N GLY A 74 16.61 4.78 10.15
CA GLY A 74 17.52 5.17 11.24
C GLY A 74 18.28 6.49 11.03
N ALA A 75 18.23 7.09 9.84
CA ALA A 75 18.69 8.47 9.67
C ALA A 75 17.51 9.38 10.01
N GLY A 76 17.61 10.12 11.12
CA GLY A 76 16.59 11.06 11.60
C GLY A 76 15.99 11.83 10.43
N ARG A 77 14.76 11.45 10.05
CA ARG A 77 14.06 12.13 8.95
C ARG A 77 13.87 13.56 9.42
N ALA A 78 14.47 14.51 8.71
CA ALA A 78 14.27 15.91 9.00
C ALA A 78 12.76 16.19 9.08
N VAL A 79 12.32 16.78 10.18
CA VAL A 79 10.91 17.13 10.37
C VAL A 79 10.48 18.07 9.25
N PRO A 80 9.33 17.86 8.58
CA PRO A 80 8.86 18.78 7.56
C PRO A 80 8.75 20.21 8.11
N GLN A 81 9.23 21.22 7.36
CA GLN A 81 9.21 22.63 7.80
C GLN A 81 7.83 23.10 8.26
N VAL A 82 6.76 22.61 7.64
CA VAL A 82 5.37 22.89 8.02
C VAL A 82 5.10 22.50 9.47
N GLN A 83 5.61 21.35 9.90
CA GLN A 83 5.42 20.84 11.27
C GLN A 83 6.33 21.58 12.26
N GLN A 84 7.55 21.96 11.87
CA GLN A 84 8.43 22.81 12.70
C GLN A 84 7.77 24.17 12.97
N ASN A 85 7.25 24.81 11.93
CA ASN A 85 6.55 26.10 12.03
C ASN A 85 5.30 26.01 12.91
N LYS A 86 4.61 24.85 12.90
CA LYS A 86 3.47 24.61 13.79
C LYS A 86 3.88 24.67 15.26
N TYR A 87 4.94 23.97 15.66
CA TYR A 87 5.42 23.98 17.04
C TYR A 87 5.94 25.35 17.47
N LEU A 88 6.67 26.05 16.59
CA LEU A 88 7.14 27.42 16.87
C LEU A 88 5.97 28.39 17.04
N LYS A 89 4.92 28.26 16.22
CA LYS A 89 3.70 29.06 16.37
C LYS A 89 3.00 28.76 17.70
N GLN A 90 2.83 27.49 18.05
CA GLN A 90 2.22 27.10 19.33
C GLN A 90 2.99 27.65 20.54
N PHE A 91 4.31 27.68 20.47
CA PHE A 91 5.14 28.30 21.52
C PHE A 91 4.94 29.81 21.60
N SER A 92 4.90 30.50 20.45
CA SER A 92 4.63 31.95 20.41
C SER A 92 3.24 32.28 20.94
N ASP A 93 2.24 31.47 20.61
CA ASP A 93 0.87 31.62 21.08
C ASP A 93 0.84 31.45 22.61
N ALA A 94 1.45 30.39 23.16
CA ALA A 94 1.55 30.16 24.60
C ALA A 94 2.30 31.29 25.35
N LYS A 95 3.36 31.84 24.73
CA LYS A 95 4.08 33.01 25.26
C LYS A 95 3.19 34.25 25.31
N SER A 96 2.42 34.52 24.24
CA SER A 96 1.50 35.66 24.18
C SER A 96 0.33 35.54 25.16
N GLN A 97 -0.10 34.32 25.46
CA GLN A 97 -1.13 34.01 26.45
C GLN A 97 -0.62 34.08 27.90
N GLY A 98 0.66 34.38 28.11
CA GLY A 98 1.24 34.47 29.46
C GLY A 98 1.40 33.12 30.16
N ARG A 99 1.38 32.00 29.43
CA ARG A 99 1.53 30.64 30.00
C ARG A 99 2.87 30.45 30.71
N PHE A 100 3.89 31.15 30.24
CA PHE A 100 5.24 31.15 30.81
C PHE A 100 5.50 32.32 31.77
N SER A 101 4.46 33.00 32.27
CA SER A 101 4.61 34.15 33.18
C SER A 101 5.33 33.82 34.49
N HIS A 102 5.29 32.55 34.91
CA HIS A 102 6.01 32.04 36.08
C HIS A 102 7.52 31.86 35.83
N LEU A 103 7.98 31.95 34.58
CA LEU A 103 9.39 31.82 34.20
C LEU A 103 10.01 33.20 33.96
N SER A 104 11.29 33.33 34.32
CA SER A 104 12.07 34.52 33.96
C SER A 104 12.31 34.59 32.45
N GLU A 105 12.52 35.80 31.92
CA GLU A 105 12.75 36.02 30.48
C GLU A 105 13.98 35.24 29.95
N SER A 106 15.00 35.04 30.79
CA SER A 106 16.17 34.23 30.46
C SER A 106 15.84 32.74 30.32
N MET A 107 14.91 32.22 31.12
CA MET A 107 14.44 30.83 31.01
C MET A 107 13.51 30.65 29.82
N ILE A 108 12.63 31.63 29.55
CA ILE A 108 11.77 31.62 28.35
C ILE A 108 12.60 31.55 27.07
N LYS A 109 13.71 32.31 27.01
CA LYS A 109 14.62 32.27 25.86
C LYS A 109 15.29 30.91 25.68
N LYS A 110 15.73 30.27 26.76
CA LYS A 110 16.28 28.90 26.70
C LYS A 110 15.25 27.90 26.19
N LEU A 111 14.01 28.03 26.65
CA LEU A 111 12.90 27.18 26.20
C LEU A 111 12.60 27.38 24.71
N GLU A 112 12.69 28.61 24.21
CA GLU A 112 12.53 28.91 22.78
C GLU A 112 13.61 28.22 21.93
N ASP A 113 14.88 28.27 22.37
CA ASP A 113 16.00 27.62 21.70
C ASP A 113 15.87 26.09 21.74
N GLU A 114 15.38 25.54 22.85
CA GLU A 114 15.14 24.11 23.03
C GLU A 114 13.97 23.60 22.18
N VAL A 115 12.86 24.35 22.11
CA VAL A 115 11.72 24.05 21.23
C VAL A 115 12.14 24.13 19.77
N ARG A 116 12.96 25.12 19.38
CA ARG A 116 13.48 25.23 18.01
C ARG A 116 14.37 24.04 17.64
N THR A 117 15.25 23.63 18.54
CA THR A 117 16.14 22.48 18.33
C THR A 117 15.34 21.18 18.24
N SER A 118 14.39 21.00 19.16
CA SER A 118 13.56 19.79 19.23
C SER A 118 12.55 19.72 18.09
N ALA A 119 12.04 20.85 17.60
CA ALA A 119 11.12 20.88 16.47
C ALA A 119 11.78 20.39 15.17
N GLY A 120 13.09 20.59 15.03
CA GLY A 120 13.89 20.08 13.91
C GLY A 120 14.23 18.59 14.02
N ASP A 121 14.05 17.97 15.19
CA ASP A 121 14.43 16.60 15.48
C ASP A 121 13.20 15.68 15.53
N ALA A 122 13.17 14.68 14.63
CA ALA A 122 12.07 13.73 14.59
C ALA A 122 12.00 12.82 15.83
N SER A 123 13.11 12.60 16.53
CA SER A 123 13.12 11.76 17.73
C SER A 123 12.44 12.43 18.93
N LYS A 124 12.38 13.76 18.95
CA LYS A 124 11.82 14.57 20.05
C LYS A 124 10.38 15.03 19.83
N GLN A 125 9.74 14.61 18.74
CA GLN A 125 8.38 15.03 18.43
C GLN A 125 7.37 14.60 19.50
N ALA A 126 7.50 13.39 20.04
CA ALA A 126 6.59 12.88 21.07
C ALA A 126 6.69 13.73 22.36
N GLU A 127 7.91 14.07 22.77
CA GLU A 127 8.17 14.92 23.94
C GLU A 127 7.62 16.34 23.74
N LEU A 128 7.77 16.91 22.54
CA LEU A 128 7.19 18.22 22.20
C LEU A 128 5.66 18.21 22.23
N GLU A 129 5.03 17.15 21.71
CA GLU A 129 3.58 17.02 21.75
C GLU A 129 3.07 16.89 23.18
N GLU A 130 3.76 16.15 24.04
CA GLU A 130 3.43 16.04 25.47
C GLU A 130 3.63 17.36 26.21
N PHE A 131 4.73 18.08 25.93
CA PHE A 131 4.98 19.41 26.47
C PHE A 131 3.84 20.40 26.16
N PHE A 132 3.43 20.50 24.89
CA PHE A 132 2.30 21.35 24.53
C PHE A 132 0.98 20.85 25.12
N ARG A 133 0.74 19.54 25.18
CA ARG A 133 -0.43 18.99 25.88
C ARG A 133 -0.45 19.42 27.33
N SER A 134 0.67 19.35 28.04
CA SER A 134 0.76 19.75 29.45
C SER A 134 0.35 21.21 29.62
N ILE A 135 0.89 22.12 28.81
CA ILE A 135 0.56 23.56 28.85
C ILE A 135 -0.94 23.83 28.68
N TYR A 136 -1.61 23.10 27.78
CA TYR A 136 -3.02 23.34 27.45
C TYR A 136 -4.00 22.47 28.26
N SER A 137 -3.53 21.42 28.95
CA SER A 137 -4.39 20.55 29.77
C SER A 137 -4.56 21.09 31.19
N GLU A 138 -3.63 21.92 31.67
CA GLU A 138 -3.78 22.65 32.95
C GLU A 138 -4.95 23.65 32.95
N ASP A 139 -5.59 23.93 31.80
CA ASP A 139 -6.75 24.82 31.68
C ASP A 139 -8.12 24.13 31.87
N VAL A 140 -8.15 22.81 32.09
CA VAL A 140 -9.40 22.03 32.12
C VAL A 140 -9.81 21.60 33.55
N GLU A 141 -9.13 22.09 34.59
CA GLU A 141 -9.57 21.94 36.00
C GLU A 141 -10.05 23.25 36.62
#